data_AF-A0A7S4BTQ4-F1
#
_entry.id   AF-A0A7S4BTQ4-F1
#
_cell.length_a   1.000
_cell.length_b   1.000
_cell.length_c   1.000
_cell.angle_alpha   90.00
_cell.angle_beta   90.00
_cell.angle_gamma   90.00
#
_symmetry.space_group_name_H-M   'P 1'
#
loop_
_entity.id
_entity.type
_entity.pdbx_description
1 polymer ?
#
loop_
_entity_poly.entity_id
_entity_poly.type
_entity_poly.pdbx_seq_one_letter_code
_entity_poly.pdbx_strand_id
1 'polypeptide(L)'
;SPEPPPPPPPPPSPPATCCRRAGCTHTGALNYDPFVMDTDLGACIWPHKIVGCTDPRALNYRSDATTCTPDRLAPPSPPPSPPPSPPPPSPPPTPPPPSPPPSPPPKPPPPSPPPSPPPSPPPPFIPPLPVPPPPSPPPPSPPPPSPPPPSPPPSPPPS
;
A
#
# COMPACT_ATOMS: atom_id res chain seq x y z
N SER A 1 68.98 0.48 -81.30
CA SER A 1 69.44 0.89 -79.95
C SER A 1 69.21 -0.23 -78.98
N PRO A 2 70.24 -0.72 -78.28
CA PRO A 2 70.02 -1.57 -77.11
C PRO A 2 69.30 -0.75 -76.03
N GLU A 3 68.25 -1.34 -75.46
CA GLU A 3 67.51 -0.76 -74.33
C GLU A 3 68.45 -0.61 -73.13
N PRO A 4 68.45 0.54 -72.42
CA PRO A 4 69.31 0.72 -71.26
C PRO A 4 69.00 -0.34 -70.20
N PRO A 5 70.02 -0.85 -69.50
CA PRO A 5 69.81 -1.84 -68.46
C PRO A 5 68.89 -1.27 -67.37
N PRO A 6 68.02 -2.11 -66.77
CA PRO A 6 67.15 -1.67 -65.70
C PRO A 6 67.98 -1.11 -64.53
N PRO A 7 67.49 -0.07 -63.84
CA PRO A 7 68.20 0.49 -62.70
C PRO A 7 68.39 -0.59 -61.63
N PRO A 8 69.55 -0.59 -60.93
CA PRO A 8 69.78 -1.56 -59.87
C PRO A 8 68.69 -1.42 -58.79
N PRO A 9 68.31 -2.53 -58.14
CA PRO A 9 67.39 -2.47 -57.02
C PRO A 9 67.94 -1.54 -55.93
N PRO A 10 67.07 -0.80 -55.20
CA PRO A 10 67.53 0.02 -54.10
C PRO A 10 68.28 -0.85 -53.07
N PRO A 11 69.33 -0.32 -52.44
CA PRO A 11 70.08 -1.07 -51.43
C PRO A 11 69.12 -1.54 -50.32
N PRO A 12 69.33 -2.75 -49.75
CA PRO A 12 68.51 -3.23 -48.65
C PRO A 12 68.61 -2.22 -47.49
N SER A 13 67.46 -1.76 -46.99
CA SER A 13 67.42 -0.93 -45.79
C SER A 13 68.21 -1.64 -44.68
N PRO A 14 69.15 -0.97 -44.01
CA PRO A 14 69.96 -1.61 -42.97
C PRO A 14 69.01 -2.21 -41.91
N PRO A 15 69.32 -3.38 -41.34
CA PRO A 15 68.48 -3.96 -40.31
C PRO A 15 68.35 -2.95 -39.18
N ALA A 16 67.11 -2.71 -38.72
CA ALA A 16 66.76 -1.75 -37.67
C ALA A 16 67.32 -2.12 -36.27
N THR A 17 68.43 -2.85 -36.21
CA THR A 17 69.02 -3.43 -35.01
C THR A 17 70.50 -3.08 -34.85
N CYS A 18 71.15 -2.42 -35.81
CA CYS A 18 72.59 -2.13 -35.69
C CYS A 18 72.92 -0.92 -34.79
N CYS A 19 71.96 -0.01 -34.58
CA CYS A 19 72.11 1.16 -33.70
C CYS A 19 70.85 1.42 -32.87
N ARG A 20 70.11 0.36 -32.52
CA ARG A 20 68.93 0.51 -31.67
C ARG A 20 69.40 0.86 -30.26
N ARG A 21 69.34 2.15 -29.93
CA ARG A 21 69.74 2.66 -28.64
C ARG A 21 68.58 2.51 -27.67
N ALA A 22 68.78 1.73 -26.60
CA ALA A 22 67.81 1.62 -25.53
C ALA A 22 68.01 2.78 -24.53
N GLY A 23 66.93 3.43 -24.14
CA GLY A 23 66.95 4.55 -23.22
C GLY A 23 65.59 5.23 -23.17
N CYS A 24 65.49 6.31 -22.42
CA CYS A 24 64.26 7.06 -22.25
C CYS A 24 64.37 8.44 -22.92
N THR A 25 63.34 8.88 -23.64
CA THR A 25 63.29 10.25 -24.17
C THR A 25 62.85 11.27 -23.11
N HIS A 26 62.55 10.83 -21.89
CA HIS A 26 62.12 11.68 -20.79
C HIS A 26 63.31 12.15 -19.93
N THR A 27 63.48 13.47 -19.79
CA THR A 27 64.62 14.10 -19.09
C THR A 27 64.73 13.73 -17.60
N GLY A 28 63.62 13.32 -16.99
CA GLY A 28 63.58 12.85 -15.60
C GLY A 28 64.05 11.42 -15.37
N ALA A 29 64.37 10.65 -16.42
CA ALA A 29 64.84 9.28 -16.30
C ALA A 29 66.37 9.22 -16.12
N LEU A 30 66.85 8.26 -15.31
CA LEU A 30 68.27 7.95 -15.12
C LEU A 30 68.94 7.47 -16.41
N ASN A 31 68.18 6.87 -17.32
CA ASN A 31 68.63 6.47 -18.66
C ASN A 31 68.11 7.43 -19.75
N TYR A 32 67.99 8.72 -19.45
CA TYR A 32 67.63 9.73 -20.45
C TYR A 32 68.64 9.75 -21.59
N ASP A 33 68.15 9.55 -22.81
CA ASP A 33 68.91 9.73 -24.03
C ASP A 33 68.01 10.34 -25.13
N PRO A 34 68.31 11.57 -25.59
CA PRO A 34 67.50 12.26 -26.58
C PRO A 34 67.56 11.65 -27.99
N PHE A 35 68.45 10.70 -28.24
CA PHE A 35 68.66 10.07 -29.54
C PHE A 35 68.03 8.66 -29.64
N VAL A 36 67.28 8.24 -28.62
CA VAL A 36 66.49 7.00 -28.67
C VAL A 36 65.33 7.18 -29.65
N MET A 37 65.34 6.39 -30.71
CA MET A 37 64.31 6.42 -31.76
C MET A 37 63.18 5.42 -31.53
N ASP A 38 63.35 4.49 -30.59
CA ASP A 38 62.43 3.38 -30.34
C ASP A 38 62.29 3.21 -28.81
N THR A 39 61.15 3.68 -28.29
CA THR A 39 60.83 3.69 -26.86
C THR A 39 60.44 2.31 -26.32
N ASP A 40 60.26 1.30 -27.18
CA ASP A 40 59.80 -0.03 -26.78
C ASP A 40 60.96 -0.95 -26.34
N LEU A 41 62.21 -0.52 -26.53
CA LEU A 41 63.40 -1.32 -26.23
C LEU A 41 63.97 -1.10 -24.83
N GLY A 42 63.50 -0.07 -24.14
CA GLY A 42 64.05 0.33 -22.86
C GLY A 42 62.99 1.00 -22.02
N ALA A 43 62.58 0.34 -20.94
CA ALA A 43 61.80 1.00 -19.92
C ALA A 43 62.58 2.21 -19.36
N CYS A 44 61.89 3.33 -19.16
CA CYS A 44 62.46 4.47 -18.46
C CYS A 44 62.80 4.08 -17.02
N ILE A 45 64.07 4.26 -16.64
CA ILE A 45 64.55 4.03 -15.28
C ILE A 45 64.38 5.35 -14.54
N TRP A 46 63.56 5.38 -13.49
CA TRP A 46 63.28 6.61 -12.77
C TRP A 46 64.04 6.66 -11.44
N PRO A 47 64.56 7.84 -11.03
CA PRO A 47 65.26 7.99 -9.75
C PRO A 47 64.32 7.89 -8.54
N HIS A 48 63.02 8.09 -8.74
CA HIS A 48 61.99 7.99 -7.73
C HIS A 48 60.71 7.39 -8.32
N LYS A 49 59.80 6.94 -7.45
CA LYS A 49 58.47 6.49 -7.87
C LYS A 49 57.63 7.68 -8.30
N ILE A 50 57.16 7.68 -9.55
CA ILE A 50 56.22 8.67 -10.07
C ILE A 50 54.82 8.12 -9.82
N VAL A 51 54.12 8.74 -8.88
CA VAL A 51 52.76 8.34 -8.50
C VAL A 51 51.77 8.84 -9.55
N GLY A 52 51.03 7.90 -10.14
CA GLY A 52 50.03 8.16 -11.18
C GLY A 52 49.63 6.84 -11.86
N CYS A 53 48.56 6.84 -12.63
CA CYS A 53 48.18 5.66 -13.41
C CYS A 53 48.44 5.89 -14.89
N THR A 54 48.94 4.88 -15.60
CA THR A 54 49.10 4.93 -17.07
C THR A 54 47.79 4.65 -17.81
N ASP A 55 46.71 4.34 -17.09
CA ASP A 55 45.35 4.23 -17.64
C ASP A 55 44.77 5.64 -17.90
N PRO A 56 44.47 6.02 -19.16
CA PRO A 56 43.91 7.33 -19.51
C PRO A 56 42.54 7.61 -18.89
N ARG A 57 41.88 6.59 -18.33
CA ARG A 57 40.59 6.71 -17.63
C ARG A 57 40.75 6.95 -16.13
N ALA A 58 41.97 6.87 -15.60
CA ALA A 58 42.23 7.12 -14.19
C ALA A 58 42.21 8.61 -13.87
N LEU A 59 41.66 8.97 -12.71
CA LEU A 59 41.61 10.37 -12.22
C LEU A 59 43.02 10.96 -12.02
N ASN A 60 44.02 10.10 -11.79
CA ASN A 60 45.43 10.45 -11.62
C ASN A 60 46.28 10.00 -12.82
N TYR A 61 45.75 10.10 -14.05
CA TYR A 61 46.49 9.70 -15.25
C TYR A 61 47.81 10.47 -15.40
N ARG A 62 48.90 9.72 -15.57
CA ARG A 62 50.23 10.22 -15.93
C ARG A 62 50.94 9.19 -16.80
N SER A 63 51.33 9.59 -18.00
CA SER A 63 51.99 8.72 -18.99
C SER A 63 53.37 8.24 -18.55
N ASP A 64 54.00 8.97 -17.63
CA ASP A 64 55.31 8.68 -17.04
C ASP A 64 55.20 8.01 -15.65
N ALA A 65 54.01 7.61 -15.23
CA ALA A 65 53.83 7.00 -13.92
C ALA A 65 54.44 5.60 -13.83
N THR A 66 55.15 5.35 -12.72
CA THR A 66 55.74 4.04 -12.42
C THR A 66 54.95 3.26 -11.37
N THR A 67 54.02 3.90 -10.67
CA THR A 67 53.16 3.25 -9.68
C THR A 67 51.81 3.97 -9.55
N CYS A 68 50.72 3.20 -9.61
CA CYS A 68 49.37 3.73 -9.38
C CYS A 68 49.11 4.11 -7.92
N THR A 69 49.82 3.49 -6.96
CA THR A 69 49.59 3.70 -5.53
C THR A 69 50.64 4.65 -4.95
N PRO A 70 50.23 5.68 -4.18
CA PRO A 70 51.15 6.45 -3.37
C PRO A 70 51.73 5.55 -2.28
N ASP A 71 53.04 5.33 -2.33
CA ASP A 71 53.76 4.52 -1.36
C ASP A 71 53.70 5.21 0.02
N ARG A 72 52.81 4.73 0.88
CA ARG A 72 52.89 4.97 2.32
C ARG A 72 52.77 3.65 3.06
N LEU A 73 53.91 2.97 3.15
CA LEU A 73 54.36 2.10 4.25
C LEU A 73 53.44 0.91 4.65
N ALA A 74 53.57 -0.24 3.96
CA ALA A 74 53.28 -1.59 4.51
C ALA A 74 53.79 -2.70 3.54
N PRO A 75 54.18 -3.90 4.01
CA PRO A 75 54.59 -5.07 3.17
C PRO A 75 53.48 -5.47 2.17
N PRO A 76 53.69 -6.36 1.18
CA PRO A 76 52.65 -6.69 0.20
C PRO A 76 51.42 -7.25 0.92
N SER A 77 50.45 -6.36 1.16
CA SER A 77 49.13 -6.75 1.63
C SER A 77 48.58 -7.73 0.60
N PRO A 78 47.99 -8.85 1.03
CA PRO A 78 47.29 -9.73 0.11
C PRO A 78 46.31 -8.89 -0.73
N PRO A 79 46.04 -9.28 -1.99
CA PRO A 79 45.09 -8.57 -2.83
C PRO A 79 43.82 -8.29 -2.02
N PRO A 80 43.21 -7.10 -2.18
CA PRO A 80 41.98 -6.80 -1.47
C PRO A 80 41.02 -7.95 -1.71
N SER A 81 40.45 -8.49 -0.63
CA SER A 81 39.41 -9.52 -0.74
C SER A 81 38.40 -9.05 -1.80
N PRO A 82 37.96 -9.93 -2.70
CA PRO A 82 36.94 -9.57 -3.67
C PRO A 82 35.79 -8.88 -2.92
N PRO A 83 35.16 -7.85 -3.51
CA PRO A 83 34.03 -7.20 -2.88
C PRO A 83 33.03 -8.28 -2.44
N PRO A 84 32.38 -8.12 -1.27
CA PRO A 84 31.39 -9.09 -0.84
C PRO A 84 30.43 -9.34 -2.00
N SER A 85 30.14 -10.62 -2.26
CA SER A 85 29.18 -10.97 -3.31
C SER A 85 27.93 -10.10 -3.13
N PRO A 86 27.35 -9.57 -4.21
CA PRO A 86 26.11 -8.81 -4.09
C PRO A 86 25.12 -9.65 -3.27
N PRO A 87 24.34 -9.02 -2.39
CA PRO A 87 23.32 -9.74 -1.64
C PRO A 87 22.47 -10.53 -2.64
N PRO A 88 22.04 -11.75 -2.29
CA PRO A 88 21.15 -12.51 -3.15
C PRO A 88 19.95 -11.62 -3.52
N PRO A 89 19.40 -11.76 -4.74
CA PRO A 89 18.20 -11.01 -5.11
C PRO A 89 17.14 -11.21 -4.02
N SER A 90 16.41 -10.15 -3.71
CA SER A 90 15.30 -10.23 -2.77
C SER A 90 14.40 -11.40 -3.17
N PRO A 91 13.90 -12.19 -2.19
CA PRO A 91 12.96 -13.24 -2.51
C PRO A 91 11.78 -12.63 -3.29
N PRO A 92 11.22 -13.38 -4.25
CA PRO A 92 10.03 -12.91 -4.95
C PRO A 92 8.94 -12.53 -3.93
N PRO A 93 8.11 -11.52 -4.25
CA PRO A 93 7.01 -11.15 -3.36
C PRO A 93 6.16 -12.38 -3.07
N THR A 94 5.78 -12.53 -1.80
CA THR A 94 4.86 -13.59 -1.38
C THR A 94 3.61 -13.52 -2.26
N PRO A 95 3.13 -14.64 -2.82
CA PRO A 95 1.88 -14.63 -3.57
C PRO A 95 0.76 -14.07 -2.66
N PRO A 96 -0.22 -13.34 -3.24
CA PRO A 96 -1.34 -12.83 -2.46
C PRO A 96 -2.05 -13.99 -1.76
N PRO A 97 -2.61 -13.76 -0.56
CA PRO A 97 -3.38 -14.79 0.12
C PRO A 97 -4.53 -15.27 -0.80
N PRO A 98 -4.92 -16.56 -0.70
CA PRO A 98 -6.07 -17.06 -1.43
C PRO A 98 -7.29 -16.20 -1.11
N SER A 99 -8.14 -15.99 -2.12
CA SER A 99 -9.39 -15.27 -1.93
C SER A 99 -10.19 -15.90 -0.79
N PRO A 100 -10.88 -15.09 0.03
CA PRO A 100 -11.74 -15.64 1.07
C PRO A 100 -12.78 -16.55 0.43
N PRO A 101 -13.20 -17.62 1.13
CA PRO A 101 -14.27 -18.48 0.64
C PRO A 101 -15.53 -17.64 0.40
N PRO A 102 -16.37 -18.01 -0.58
CA PRO A 102 -17.63 -17.33 -0.82
C PRO A 102 -18.47 -17.32 0.46
N SER A 103 -19.17 -16.20 0.68
CA SER A 103 -20.09 -16.07 1.82
C SER A 103 -21.07 -17.25 1.85
N PRO A 104 -21.40 -17.78 3.04
CA PRO A 104 -22.42 -18.81 3.14
C PRO A 104 -23.73 -18.30 2.52
N PRO A 105 -24.53 -19.19 1.90
CA PRO A 105 -25.82 -18.80 1.37
C PRO A 105 -26.69 -18.19 2.47
N PRO A 106 -27.57 -17.22 2.12
CA PRO A 106 -28.49 -16.64 3.08
C PRO A 106 -29.33 -17.74 3.72
N LYS A 107 -29.55 -17.61 5.04
CA LYS A 107 -30.42 -18.51 5.77
C LYS A 107 -31.81 -18.52 5.12
N PRO A 108 -32.46 -19.69 4.95
CA PRO A 108 -33.82 -19.74 4.45
C PRO A 108 -34.75 -18.81 5.25
N PRO A 109 -35.74 -18.18 4.61
CA PRO A 109 -36.74 -17.41 5.34
C PRO A 109 -37.43 -18.30 6.39
N PRO A 110 -37.82 -17.75 7.54
CA PRO A 110 -38.61 -18.49 8.51
C PRO A 110 -39.91 -18.99 7.85
N PRO A 111 -40.45 -20.13 8.29
CA PRO A 111 -41.76 -20.59 7.84
C PRO A 111 -42.81 -19.51 8.10
N SER A 112 -43.79 -19.40 7.19
CA SER A 112 -44.91 -18.49 7.35
C SER A 112 -45.62 -18.74 8.69
N PRO A 113 -46.12 -17.69 9.37
CA PRO A 113 -46.92 -17.88 10.57
C PRO A 113 -48.15 -18.75 10.23
N PRO A 114 -48.63 -19.55 11.19
CA PRO A 114 -49.87 -20.29 11.01
C PRO A 114 -51.03 -19.32 10.70
N PRO A 115 -52.05 -19.76 9.95
CA PRO A 115 -53.23 -18.94 9.70
C PRO A 115 -53.87 -18.51 11.03
N SER A 116 -54.41 -17.30 11.05
CA SER A 116 -55.15 -16.78 12.20
C SER A 116 -56.26 -17.76 12.61
N PRO A 117 -56.54 -17.91 13.92
CA PRO A 117 -57.67 -18.71 14.36
C PRO A 117 -58.98 -18.14 13.79
N PRO A 118 -59.98 -18.99 13.52
CA PRO A 118 -61.29 -18.53 13.08
C PRO A 118 -61.89 -17.56 14.13
N PRO A 119 -62.73 -16.61 13.70
CA PRO A 119 -63.42 -15.71 14.63
C PRO A 119 -64.26 -16.51 15.63
N SER A 120 -64.29 -16.04 16.88
CA SER A 120 -65.13 -16.62 17.92
C SER A 120 -66.61 -16.65 17.47
N PRO A 121 -67.37 -17.70 17.84
CA PRO A 121 -68.79 -17.74 17.55
C PRO A 121 -69.51 -16.55 18.22
N PRO A 122 -70.60 -16.03 17.62
CA PRO A 122 -71.39 -14.98 18.24
C PRO A 122 -71.93 -15.45 19.61
N PRO A 123 -72.10 -14.52 20.57
CA PRO A 123 -72.69 -14.86 21.85
C PRO A 123 -74.12 -15.41 21.66
N PRO A 124 -74.59 -16.30 22.55
CA PRO A 124 -75.95 -16.79 22.51
C PRO A 124 -76.95 -15.62 22.60
N PHE A 125 -77.99 -15.66 21.78
CA PHE A 125 -79.06 -14.66 21.81
C PHE A 125 -79.82 -14.76 23.14
N ILE A 126 -79.66 -13.76 24.01
CA ILE A 126 -80.42 -13.66 25.25
C ILE A 126 -81.74 -12.94 24.91
N PRO A 127 -82.91 -13.60 25.04
CA PRO A 127 -84.19 -12.94 24.80
C PRO A 127 -84.42 -11.81 25.81
N PRO A 128 -85.09 -10.72 25.43
CA PRO A 128 -85.39 -9.61 26.34
C PRO A 128 -86.26 -10.08 27.51
N LEU A 129 -85.96 -9.56 28.70
CA LEU A 129 -86.75 -9.80 29.91
C LEU A 129 -88.21 -9.33 29.70
N PRO A 130 -89.21 -10.00 30.29
CA PRO A 130 -90.60 -9.54 30.25
C PRO A 130 -90.73 -8.14 30.87
N VAL A 131 -91.46 -7.25 30.19
CA VAL A 131 -91.77 -5.90 30.69
C VAL A 131 -92.75 -6.04 31.88
N PRO A 132 -92.52 -5.36 33.03
CA PRO A 132 -93.45 -5.39 34.15
C PRO A 132 -94.78 -4.69 33.80
N PRO A 133 -95.92 -5.11 34.39
CA PRO A 133 -97.21 -4.49 34.14
C PRO A 133 -97.25 -3.03 34.67
N PRO A 134 -98.09 -2.15 34.08
CA PRO A 134 -98.24 -0.78 34.55
C PRO A 134 -98.89 -0.72 35.96
N PRO A 135 -98.60 0.32 36.76
CA PRO A 135 -99.18 0.51 38.08
C PRO A 135 -100.70 0.80 38.00
N SER A 136 -101.45 0.33 39.01
CA SER A 136 -102.89 0.54 39.13
C SER A 136 -103.25 2.03 39.32
N PRO A 137 -104.42 2.49 38.82
CA PRO A 137 -104.87 3.88 39.01
C PRO A 137 -105.20 4.19 40.48
N PRO A 138 -105.05 5.45 40.93
CA PRO A 138 -105.37 5.86 42.29
C PRO A 138 -106.89 5.85 42.56
N PRO A 139 -107.33 5.68 43.83
CA PRO A 139 -108.73 5.68 44.20
C PRO A 139 -109.37 7.09 44.11
N PRO A 140 -110.70 7.20 43.92
CA PRO A 140 -111.40 8.47 43.85
C PRO A 140 -111.47 9.21 45.20
N SER A 141 -111.47 10.54 45.15
CA SER A 141 -111.53 11.44 46.32
C SER A 141 -112.90 11.40 47.03
N PRO A 142 -112.96 11.60 48.36
CA PRO A 142 -114.22 11.59 49.13
C PRO A 142 -115.08 12.86 48.89
N PRO A 143 -116.42 12.76 49.05
CA PRO A 143 -117.34 13.89 48.86
C PRO A 143 -117.28 14.92 50.01
N PRO A 144 -117.70 16.18 49.78
CA PRO A 144 -117.68 17.23 50.81
C PRO A 144 -118.79 17.06 51.87
N PRO A 145 -118.60 17.57 53.11
CA PRO A 145 -119.55 17.44 54.21
C PRO A 145 -120.80 18.36 54.07
N SER A 146 -121.93 17.90 54.61
CA SER A 146 -123.24 18.58 54.57
C SER A 146 -123.39 19.73 55.59
N PRO A 147 -124.24 20.75 55.32
CA PRO A 147 -124.42 21.89 56.21
C PRO A 147 -125.23 21.56 57.48
N PRO A 148 -125.02 22.28 58.61
CA PRO A 148 -125.68 22.02 59.88
C PRO A 148 -127.14 22.54 59.94
N PRO A 149 -128.01 21.95 60.79
CA PRO A 149 -129.42 22.31 60.89
C PRO A 149 -129.69 23.58 61.72
N PRO A 150 -130.85 24.24 61.54
CA PRO A 150 -131.21 25.47 62.24
C PRO A 150 -131.64 25.23 63.71
N SER A 151 -131.35 26.21 64.57
CA SER A 151 -131.60 26.16 66.02
C SER A 151 -133.09 26.42 66.39
N PRO A 152 -133.64 25.70 67.38
CA PRO A 152 -135.03 25.85 67.85
C PRO A 152 -135.24 27.07 68.79
N PRO A 153 -136.49 27.50 69.02
CA PRO A 153 -136.82 28.77 69.70
C PRO A 153 -136.70 28.69 71.24
N PRO A 154 -136.43 29.81 71.93
CA PRO A 154 -136.41 29.84 73.39
C PRO A 154 -137.81 29.85 74.03
N SER A 155 -137.95 29.08 75.12
CA SER A 155 -139.15 28.89 75.95
C SER A 155 -139.39 30.01 76.99
N PRO A 156 -140.63 30.19 77.51
CA PRO A 156 -141.06 31.30 78.38
C PRO A 156 -140.69 31.14 79.89
N PRO A 157 -140.96 32.16 80.76
CA PRO A 157 -140.20 32.44 81.98
C PRO A 157 -140.81 31.82 83.27
N PRO A 158 -140.07 31.80 84.39
CA PRO A 158 -140.64 31.64 85.73
C PRO A 158 -140.48 32.87 86.64
N SER A 159 -141.34 32.90 87.67
CA SER A 159 -141.79 34.01 88.55
C SER A 159 -140.76 34.67 89.46
#